data_AF-A0A8S4R591-F1
#
_entry.id   AF-A0A8S4R591-F1
#
_cell.length_a   1.000
_cell.length_b   1.000
_cell.length_c   1.000
_cell.angle_alpha   90.00
_cell.angle_beta   90.00
_cell.angle_gamma   90.00
#
_symmetry.space_group_name_H-M   'P 1'
#
loop_
_entity.id
_entity.type
_entity.pdbx_description
1 polymer ?
#
loop_
_entity_poly.entity_id
_entity_poly.type
_entity_poly.pdbx_seq_one_letter_code
_entity_poly.pdbx_strand_id
1 'polypeptide(L)' 'REQLPGCHHCDDCLEDTAQHTLEVCPAWAGQRRALENTAAGDLPLPTIFQTIVPSESARNTAASFCEEVMSAKEAAE' A
#
# COMPACT_ATOMS: atom_id res chain seq x y z
N ARG A 1 -17.15 3.93 -16.10
CA ARG A 1 -18.27 3.52 -15.24
C ARG A 1 -17.89 4.02 -13.86
N GLU A 2 -18.60 4.96 -13.24
CA GLU A 2 -18.26 5.39 -11.87
C GLU A 2 -18.67 4.24 -10.95
N GLN A 3 -17.69 3.39 -10.66
CA GLN A 3 -17.81 2.21 -9.81
C GLN A 3 -17.80 2.67 -8.35
N LEU A 4 -18.45 1.90 -7.48
CA LEU A 4 -18.75 2.24 -6.08
C LEU A 4 -17.53 2.81 -5.34
N PRO A 5 -17.70 3.69 -4.32
CA PRO A 5 -16.57 4.29 -3.59
C PRO A 5 -15.70 3.28 -2.80
N GLY A 6 -16.01 1.98 -2.88
CA GLY A 6 -15.36 0.92 -2.14
C GLY A 6 -14.14 0.34 -2.82
N CYS A 7 -13.37 -0.41 -2.04
CA CYS A 7 -12.17 -1.06 -2.56
C CYS A 7 -12.58 -2.18 -3.52
N HIS A 8 -12.20 -2.10 -4.80
CA HIS A 8 -12.46 -3.17 -5.77
C HIS A 8 -11.59 -4.42 -5.57
N HIS A 9 -10.61 -4.35 -4.67
CA HIS A 9 -9.62 -5.41 -4.46
C HIS A 9 -9.93 -6.27 -3.23
N CYS A 10 -10.94 -5.93 -2.44
CA CYS A 10 -11.42 -6.77 -1.36
C CYS A 10 -12.91 -6.54 -1.10
N ASP A 11 -13.59 -7.57 -0.61
CA ASP A 11 -15.02 -7.47 -0.27
C ASP A 11 -15.27 -6.81 1.11
N ASP A 12 -14.20 -6.52 1.86
CA ASP A 12 -14.26 -6.15 3.28
C ASP A 12 -14.33 -4.64 3.53
N CYS A 13 -14.28 -3.79 2.49
CA CYS A 13 -14.28 -2.34 2.68
C CYS A 13 -15.07 -1.57 1.62
N LEU A 14 -15.99 -0.74 2.10
CA LEU A 14 -16.85 0.14 1.30
C LEU A 14 -16.19 1.48 0.95
N GLU A 15 -14.95 1.73 1.38
CA GLU A 15 -14.18 2.93 1.04
C GLU A 15 -12.75 2.58 0.64
N ASP A 16 -12.33 2.98 -0.57
CA ASP A 16 -10.95 2.83 -1.03
C ASP A 16 -10.04 3.96 -0.51
N THR A 17 -9.83 4.00 0.80
CA THR A 17 -8.94 5.00 1.40
C THR A 17 -7.46 4.59 1.26
N ALA A 18 -6.57 5.58 1.24
CA ALA A 18 -5.13 5.32 1.31
C ALA A 18 -4.74 4.52 2.55
N GLN A 19 -5.38 4.80 3.70
CA GLN A 19 -5.17 4.02 4.93
C GLN A 19 -5.66 2.58 4.78
N HIS A 20 -6.83 2.35 4.18
CA HIS A 20 -7.29 0.98 3.92
C HIS A 20 -6.30 0.23 3.02
N THR A 21 -5.88 0.85 1.91
CA THR A 21 -4.89 0.29 0.98
C THR A 21 -3.56 -0.04 1.69
N LEU A 22 -3.10 0.85 2.57
CA LEU A 22 -1.82 0.73 3.25
C LEU A 22 -1.86 -0.12 4.52
N GLU A 23 -2.97 -0.30 5.22
CA GLU A 23 -2.97 -0.93 6.56
C GLU A 23 -3.93 -2.10 6.72
N VAL A 24 -4.95 -2.21 5.86
CA VAL A 24 -6.08 -3.10 6.11
C VAL A 24 -6.29 -4.10 5.00
N CYS A 25 -6.25 -3.64 3.75
CA CYS A 25 -6.64 -4.44 2.60
C CYS A 25 -5.83 -5.75 2.52
N PRO A 26 -6.51 -6.92 2.46
CA PRO A 26 -5.83 -8.21 2.38
C PRO A 26 -5.14 -8.41 1.02
N ALA A 27 -5.65 -7.80 -0.04
CA ALA A 27 -5.05 -7.89 -1.38
C ALA A 27 -3.61 -7.36 -1.43
N TRP A 28 -3.28 -6.38 -0.58
CA TRP A 28 -1.96 -5.75 -0.54
C TRP A 28 -1.05 -6.33 0.56
N ALA A 29 -1.44 -7.41 1.25
CA ALA A 29 -0.67 -7.97 2.36
C ALA A 29 0.76 -8.38 1.98
N GLY A 30 0.96 -8.88 0.76
CA GLY A 30 2.29 -9.24 0.24
C GLY A 30 3.18 -8.01 0.06
N GLN A 31 2.66 -6.97 -0.59
CA GLN A 31 3.40 -5.74 -0.84
C GLN A 31 3.67 -4.95 0.46
N ARG A 32 2.72 -4.95 1.41
CA ARG A 32 2.92 -4.36 2.75
C ARG A 32 4.05 -5.02 3.51
N ARG A 33 4.10 -6.35 3.49
CA ARG A 33 5.18 -7.11 4.14
C ARG A 33 6.55 -6.81 3.53
N ALA A 34 6.61 -6.54 2.23
CA ALA A 34 7.85 -6.10 1.58
C ALA A 34 8.31 -4.73 2.11
N LEU A 35 7.39 -3.78 2.33
CA LEU A 35 7.70 -2.49 2.96
C LEU A 35 8.16 -2.65 4.41
N GLU A 36 7.45 -3.44 5.22
CA GLU A 36 7.79 -3.71 6.62
C GLU A 36 9.20 -4.30 6.77
N ASN A 37 9.60 -5.22 5.88
CA ASN A 37 10.94 -5.81 5.89
C ASN A 37 12.07 -4.80 5.60
N THR A 38 11.77 -3.65 4.99
CA THR A 38 12.77 -2.59 4.76
C THR A 38 12.98 -1.67 5.95
N ALA A 39 11.98 -1.59 6.84
CA ALA A 39 12.10 -0.88 8.10
C ALA A 39 12.67 -1.83 9.17
N ALA A 40 13.53 -1.31 10.03
CA ALA A 40 14.08 -2.10 11.14
C ALA A 40 13.03 -2.30 12.25
N GLY A 41 12.00 -3.11 11.99
CA GLY A 41 10.98 -3.53 12.96
C GLY A 41 9.54 -3.45 12.43
N ASP A 42 8.62 -4.07 13.17
CA ASP A 42 7.16 -3.99 12.97
C ASP A 42 6.64 -2.59 13.33
N LEU A 43 7.03 -1.61 12.55
CA LEU A 43 6.53 -0.25 12.65
C LEU A 43 5.20 -0.15 11.90
N PRO A 44 4.22 0.64 12.39
CA PRO A 44 3.05 0.99 11.60
C PRO A 44 3.47 1.56 10.24
N LEU A 45 2.79 1.20 9.16
CA LEU A 45 3.14 1.66 7.82
C LEU A 45 3.27 3.19 7.66
N PRO A 46 2.46 4.03 8.32
CA PRO A 46 2.67 5.48 8.34
C PRO A 46 4.01 5.88 8.99
N THR A 47 4.46 5.13 9.98
CA THR A 47 5.75 5.32 10.67
C THR A 47 6.90 4.79 9.82
N ILE A 48 6.69 3.72 9.05
CA ILE A 48 7.69 3.18 8.10
C ILE A 48 8.10 4.26 7.10
N PHE A 49 7.15 5.02 6.53
CA PHE A 49 7.47 6.12 5.62
C PHE A 49 8.41 7.17 6.22
N GLN A 50 8.40 7.40 7.53
CA GLN A 50 9.32 8.33 8.19
C GLN A 50 10.76 7.78 8.25
N THR A 51 10.92 6.46 8.30
CA THR A 51 12.22 5.77 8.29
C THR A 51 12.77 5.53 6.88
N ILE A 52 11.88 5.52 5.88
CA ILE A 52 12.22 5.36 4.46
C ILE A 52 12.99 6.57 3.93
N VAL A 53 12.62 7.79 4.33
CA VAL A 53 13.18 9.06 3.81
C VAL A 53 14.72 9.08 3.72
N PRO A 54 15.50 8.68 4.74
CA PRO A 54 16.97 8.70 4.66
C PRO A 54 17.59 7.59 3.80
N SER A 55 16.89 6.49 3.49
CA SER A 55 17.46 5.32 2.78
C SER A 55 17.02 5.29 1.31
N GLU A 56 17.97 5.37 0.38
CA GLU A 56 17.68 5.27 -1.06
C GLU A 56 17.05 3.93 -1.45
N SER A 57 17.55 2.83 -0.88
CA SER A 57 16.98 1.50 -1.12
C SER A 57 15.54 1.42 -0.62
N ALA A 58 15.25 1.99 0.55
CA ALA A 58 13.90 1.97 1.11
C ALA A 58 12.95 2.89 0.29
N ARG A 59 13.45 4.02 -0.20
CA ARG A 59 12.69 4.91 -1.12
C ARG A 59 12.31 4.20 -2.42
N ASN A 60 13.23 3.43 -3.01
CA ASN A 60 12.93 2.66 -4.23
C ASN A 60 11.86 1.59 -3.97
N THR A 61 11.94 0.87 -2.83
CA THR A 61 10.90 -0.11 -2.47
C THR A 61 9.53 0.55 -2.26
N ALA A 62 9.49 1.72 -1.61
CA ALA A 62 8.25 2.49 -1.46
C ALA A 62 7.66 2.94 -2.80
N ALA A 63 8.51 3.41 -3.72
CA ALA A 63 8.08 3.80 -5.05
C ALA A 63 7.51 2.62 -5.84
N SER A 64 8.19 1.47 -5.84
CA SER A 64 7.69 0.26 -6.51
C SER A 64 6.37 -0.22 -5.94
N PHE A 65 6.20 -0.18 -4.62
CA PHE A 65 4.91 -0.47 -3.98
C PHE A 65 3.79 0.42 -4.54
N CYS A 66 4.02 1.75 -4.56
CA CYS A 66 3.02 2.69 -5.04
C CYS A 66 2.69 2.47 -6.52
N GLU A 67 3.70 2.22 -7.36
CA GLU A 67 3.52 1.94 -8.79
C GLU A 67 2.69 0.67 -9.04
N GLU A 68 2.98 -0.42 -8.33
CA GLU A 68 2.23 -1.68 -8.44
C GLU A 68 0.77 -1.49 -8.04
N VAL A 69 0.54 -0.82 -6.90
CA VAL A 69 -0.80 -0.56 -6.37
C VAL A 69 -1.60 0.33 -7.33
N MET A 70 -1.03 1.43 -7.80
CA MET A 70 -1.71 2.34 -8.74
C MET A 70 -2.01 1.63 -10.06
N SER A 71 -1.04 0.91 -10.64
CA SER A 71 -1.23 0.19 -11.90
C SER A 71 -2.34 -0.86 -11.82
N ALA A 72 -2.39 -1.60 -10.70
CA ALA A 72 -3.42 -2.62 -10.50
C ALA A 72 -4.80 -2.01 -10.21
N LYS A 73 -4.87 -0.84 -9.56
CA LYS A 73 -6.11 -0.08 -9.38
C LYS A 73 -6.63 0.45 -10.72
N GLU A 74 -5.76 1.05 -11.53
CA GLU A 74 -6.12 1.55 -12.88
C GLU A 74 -6.62 0.42 -13.79
N ALA A 75 -6.03 -0.77 -13.72
CA ALA A 75 -6.49 -1.92 -14.50
C ALA A 75 -7.88 -2.44 -14.08
N ALA A 76 -8.36 -2.08 -12.89
CA ALA A 76 -9.66 -2.48 -12.35
C ALA A 76 -10.78 -1.43 -12.58
N GLU A 77 -10.46 -0.24 -13.11
CA GLU A 77 -11.43 0.80 -13.49
C GLU A 77 -12.17 0.52 -14.82
#